data_AF-A0A8T3NZ33-F1
#
_entry.id   AF-A0A8T3NZ33-F1
#
_cell.length_a   1.000
_cell.length_b   1.000
_cell.length_c   1.000
_cell.angle_alpha   90.00
_cell.angle_beta   90.00
_cell.angle_gamma   90.00
#
_symmetry.space_group_name_H-M   'P 1'
#
loop_
_entity.id
_entity.type
_entity.pdbx_description
1 polymer ?
#
loop_
_entity_poly.entity_id
_entity_poly.type
_entity_poly.pdbx_seq_one_letter_code
_entity_poly.pdbx_strand_id
1 'polypeptide(L)' 'MSHTTIVDGSRHVRLDEVDPADHGSLSRPRADDELDALSGELRELLGLMFAAETNGLLVILQGMDAAGKDITIQNVFVAG' A
#
# COMPACT_ATOMS: atom_id res chain seq x y z
N MET A 1 7.42 5.87 -10.62
CA MET A 1 6.38 4.82 -10.50
C MET A 1 6.99 3.44 -10.69
N SER A 2 7.79 2.95 -9.74
CA SER A 2 8.53 1.68 -9.87
C SER A 2 8.60 0.88 -8.56
N HIS A 3 7.50 0.82 -7.81
CA HIS A 3 7.42 0.08 -6.53
C HIS A 3 6.19 -0.84 -6.45
N THR A 4 5.59 -1.18 -7.60
CA THR A 4 4.36 -1.98 -7.66
C THR A 4 4.53 -3.16 -8.59
N THR A 5 4.30 -4.37 -8.07
CA THR A 5 4.22 -5.59 -8.86
C THR A 5 2.76 -5.85 -9.21
N ILE A 6 2.39 -5.65 -10.48
CA ILE A 6 1.03 -5.92 -10.96
C ILE A 6 0.92 -7.40 -11.35
N VAL A 7 -0.12 -8.06 -10.84
CA VAL A 7 -0.53 -9.40 -11.23
C VAL A 7 -1.86 -9.28 -11.96
N ASP A 8 -1.82 -9.33 -13.29
CA ASP A 8 -2.97 -9.12 -14.19
C ASP A 8 -3.50 -10.41 -14.83
N GLY A 9 -2.91 -11.57 -14.47
CA GLY A 9 -3.25 -12.88 -15.02
C GLY A 9 -2.59 -13.21 -16.36
N SER A 10 -1.75 -12.33 -16.91
CA SER A 10 -1.01 -12.59 -18.16
C SER A 10 0.11 -13.62 -18.01
N ARG A 11 0.57 -13.87 -16.78
CA ARG A 11 1.64 -14.82 -16.46
C ARG A 11 1.36 -15.62 -15.20
N HIS A 12 1.96 -16.80 -15.12
CA HIS A 12 2.06 -17.52 -13.84
C HIS A 12 2.93 -16.75 -12.85
N VAL A 13 2.45 -16.65 -11.62
CA VAL A 13 3.19 -16.04 -10.51
C VAL A 13 3.92 -17.13 -9.75
N ARG A 14 5.20 -16.91 -9.51
CA ARG A 14 6.05 -17.75 -8.67
C ARG A 14 6.57 -16.90 -7.50
N LEU A 15 6.25 -17.30 -6.27
CA LEU A 15 6.59 -16.52 -5.08
C LEU A 15 8.09 -16.51 -4.78
N ASP A 16 8.83 -17.53 -5.21
CA ASP A 16 10.28 -17.61 -5.07
C ASP A 16 11.04 -16.68 -6.03
N GLU A 17 10.35 -16.05 -6.98
CA GLU A 17 10.89 -14.99 -7.84
C GLU A 17 10.65 -13.59 -7.25
N VAL A 18 9.97 -13.47 -6.09
CA VAL A 18 9.69 -12.20 -5.43
C VAL A 18 10.63 -12.06 -4.22
N ASP A 19 11.55 -11.10 -4.28
CA ASP A 19 12.46 -10.80 -3.17
C ASP A 19 11.74 -10.04 -2.05
N PRO A 20 11.58 -10.59 -0.84
CA PRO A 20 10.97 -9.89 0.28
C PRO A 20 11.81 -8.73 0.83
N ALA A 21 13.09 -8.62 0.47
CA ALA A 21 13.97 -7.53 0.88
C ALA A 21 14.03 -6.37 -0.14
N ASP A 22 13.32 -6.48 -1.27
CA ASP A 22 13.24 -5.38 -2.24
C ASP A 22 12.54 -4.17 -1.60
N HIS A 23 13.18 -3.02 -1.75
CA HIS A 23 12.78 -1.73 -1.20
C HIS A 23 12.77 -0.66 -2.30
N GLY A 24 12.85 -1.05 -3.57
CA GLY A 24 12.69 -0.15 -4.70
C GLY A 24 13.76 0.96 -4.78
N SER A 25 14.94 0.74 -4.21
CA SER A 25 16.00 1.75 -4.06
C SER A 25 15.63 2.98 -3.21
N LEU A 26 14.58 2.88 -2.37
CA LEU A 26 14.23 3.93 -1.42
C LEU A 26 15.11 3.85 -0.17
N SER A 27 15.63 5.01 0.26
CA SER A 27 16.20 5.12 1.61
C SER A 27 15.08 5.30 2.62
N ARG A 28 15.29 4.85 3.86
CA ARG A 28 14.27 4.96 4.90
C ARG A 28 13.74 6.38 5.13
N PRO A 29 14.58 7.43 5.27
CA PRO A 29 14.07 8.79 5.46
C PRO A 29 13.20 9.26 4.29
N ARG A 30 13.62 8.95 3.06
CA ARG A 30 12.85 9.31 1.86
C ARG A 30 11.53 8.54 1.78
N ALA A 31 11.53 7.27 2.16
CA ALA A 31 10.32 6.45 2.19
C ALA A 31 9.32 6.97 3.22
N ASP A 32 9.80 7.38 4.40
CA ASP A 32 8.95 7.95 5.46
C ASP A 32 8.31 9.26 4.97
N ASP A 33 9.09 10.18 4.37
CA ASP A 33 8.58 11.44 3.81
C ASP A 33 7.53 11.21 2.68
N GLU A 34 7.81 10.29 1.76
CA GLU A 34 6.88 9.95 0.66
C GLU A 34 5.61 9.27 1.20
N LEU A 35 5.73 8.42 2.21
CA LEU A 35 4.60 7.72 2.83
C LEU A 35 3.65 8.70 3.54
N ASP A 36 4.19 9.67 4.28
CA ASP A 36 3.39 10.69 4.98
C ASP A 36 2.60 11.54 3.97
N ALA A 37 3.26 12.00 2.90
CA ALA A 37 2.60 12.78 1.85
C ALA A 37 1.47 11.99 1.15
N LEU A 38 1.75 10.75 0.74
CA LEU A 38 0.77 9.90 0.06
C LEU A 38 -0.39 9.49 0.98
N SER A 39 -0.12 9.24 2.26
CA SER A 39 -1.16 8.89 3.24
C SER A 39 -2.08 10.08 3.52
N GLY A 40 -1.54 11.30 3.54
CA GLY A 40 -2.33 12.53 3.61
C GLY A 40 -3.27 12.69 2.41
N GLU A 41 -2.74 12.56 1.20
CA GLU A 41 -3.55 12.63 -0.04
C GLU A 41 -4.62 11.54 -0.09
N LEU A 42 -4.27 10.31 0.26
CA LEU A 42 -5.21 9.19 0.31
C LEU A 42 -6.39 9.48 1.24
N ARG A 43 -6.16 10.10 2.40
CA ARG A 43 -7.24 10.43 3.35
C ARG A 43 -8.16 11.52 2.83
N GLU A 44 -7.60 12.53 2.18
CA GLU A 44 -8.40 13.58 1.52
C GLU A 44 -9.32 12.96 0.46
N LEU A 45 -8.77 12.10 -0.40
CA LEU A 45 -9.54 11.38 -1.42
C LEU A 45 -10.60 10.45 -0.82
N LEU A 46 -10.28 9.73 0.26
CA LEU A 46 -11.24 8.89 0.97
C LEU A 46 -12.36 9.73 1.59
N GLY A 47 -12.05 10.92 2.13
CA GLY A 47 -13.04 11.88 2.62
C GLY A 47 -13.99 12.36 1.53
N LEU A 48 -13.45 12.70 0.35
CA LEU A 48 -14.25 13.07 -0.82
C LEU A 48 -15.12 11.91 -1.32
N MET A 49 -14.57 10.70 -1.41
CA MET A 49 -15.30 9.50 -1.81
C MET A 49 -16.46 9.22 -0.86
N PHE A 50 -16.21 9.33 0.45
CA PHE A 50 -17.23 9.16 1.49
C PHE A 50 -18.34 10.21 1.36
N ALA A 51 -17.98 11.49 1.20
CA ALA A 51 -18.95 12.57 1.04
C ALA A 51 -19.76 12.47 -0.27
N ALA A 52 -19.17 11.90 -1.32
CA ALA A 52 -19.84 11.75 -2.62
C ALA A 52 -20.84 10.59 -2.65
N GLU A 53 -20.71 9.58 -1.77
CA GLU A 53 -21.61 8.41 -1.67
C GLU A 53 -21.85 7.65 -3.00
N THR A 54 -20.92 7.77 -3.95
CA THR A 54 -21.07 7.21 -5.31
C THR A 54 -20.27 5.95 -5.56
N ASN A 55 -19.17 5.75 -4.82
CA ASN A 55 -18.23 4.66 -5.02
C ASN A 55 -17.83 4.05 -3.68
N GLY A 56 -17.44 2.78 -3.69
CA GLY A 56 -16.84 2.08 -2.55
C GLY A 56 -15.44 1.58 -2.88
N LEU A 57 -14.56 1.53 -1.88
CA LEU A 57 -13.21 0.99 -1.99
C LEU A 57 -13.05 -0.21 -1.06
N LEU A 58 -12.58 -1.34 -1.61
CA LEU A 58 -12.19 -2.52 -0.85
C LEU A 58 -10.69 -2.72 -0.98
N VAL A 59 -9.97 -2.65 0.14
CA VAL A 59 -8.55 -2.99 0.23
C VAL A 59 -8.40 -4.32 0.95
N ILE A 60 -7.75 -5.29 0.31
CA ILE A 60 -7.47 -6.61 0.90
C ILE A 60 -5.98 -6.69 1.22
N LEU A 61 -5.65 -6.88 2.50
CA LEU A 61 -4.31 -7.17 2.96
C LEU A 61 -4.23 -8.64 3.36
N GLN A 62 -3.38 -9.41 2.67
CA GLN A 62 -3.21 -10.84 2.90
C GLN A 62 -1.73 -11.18 3.06
N GLY A 63 -1.43 -12.05 4.01
CA GLY A 63 -0.06 -12.46 4.31
C GLY A 63 -0.01 -13.37 5.52
N MET A 64 1.15 -13.97 5.76
CA MET A 64 1.40 -14.85 6.92
C MET A 64 1.24 -14.11 8.26
N ASP A 65 1.31 -14.86 9.35
CA ASP A 65 1.43 -14.28 10.69
C ASP A 65 2.66 -13.39 10.78
N ALA A 66 2.53 -12.26 11.47
CA ALA A 66 3.55 -11.21 11.55
C ALA A 66 4.00 -10.59 10.21
N ALA A 67 3.26 -10.77 9.11
CA ALA A 67 3.55 -10.13 7.82
C ALA A 67 3.31 -8.60 7.78
N GLY A 68 2.98 -7.98 8.91
CA GLY A 68 2.84 -6.52 9.02
C GLY A 68 1.47 -5.95 8.66
N LYS A 69 0.45 -6.79 8.37
CA LYS A 69 -0.91 -6.35 7.99
C LYS A 69 -1.49 -5.28 8.93
N ASP A 70 -1.41 -5.49 10.23
CA ASP A 70 -1.97 -4.57 11.24
C ASP A 70 -1.21 -3.24 11.28
N ILE A 71 0.13 -3.29 11.16
CA ILE A 71 0.98 -2.10 11.14
C ILE A 71 0.73 -1.28 9.86
N THR A 72 0.52 -1.94 8.72
CA THR A 72 0.15 -1.26 7.46
C THR A 72 -1.18 -0.52 7.61
N ILE A 73 -2.18 -1.13 8.26
CA ILE A 73 -3.47 -0.47 8.52
C ILE A 73 -3.25 0.78 9.38
N GLN A 74 -2.50 0.64 10.47
CA GLN A 74 -2.23 1.73 11.41
C GLN A 74 -1.51 2.89 10.72
N ASN A 75 -0.42 2.63 10.00
CA ASN A 75 0.42 3.69 9.44
C ASN A 75 -0.22 4.38 8.23
N VAL A 76 -0.84 3.62 7.33
CA VAL A 76 -1.38 4.20 6.08
C VAL A 76 -2.75 4.85 6.31
N PHE A 77 -3.66 4.14 6.98
CA PHE A 77 -5.07 4.54 7.02
C PHE A 77 -5.45 5.28 8.31
N VAL A 78 -4.72 5.11 9.42
CA VAL A 78 -5.12 5.63 10.75
C VAL A 78 -4.21 6.75 11.27
N ALA A 79 -2.89 6.66 11.10
CA ALA A 79 -1.90 7.52 11.76
C ALA A 79 -1.93 8.97 11.24
N GLY A 80 -2.54 9.88 12.00
CA GLY A 80 -2.65 11.32 11.70
C GLY A 80 -1.39 12.12 11.99
#